data_AF-A0A967SCD7-F1
#
_entry.id   AF-A0A967SCD7-F1
#
_cell.length_a   1.000
_cell.length_b   1.000
_cell.length_c   1.000
_cell.angle_alpha   90.00
_cell.angle_beta   90.00
_cell.angle_gamma   90.00
#
_symmetry.space_group_name_H-M   'P 1'
#
loop_
_entity.id
_entity.type
_entity.pdbx_description
1 polymer ?
#
loop_
_entity_poly.entity_id
_entity_poly.type
_entity_poly.pdbx_seq_one_letter_code
_entity_poly.pdbx_strand_id
1 'polypeptide(L)'
;MDRSELHNQVMWNRLVSVVEEQALTLVRTAFSTSVREAGDLSAGVFDRDGRMIAQAVTGTPGHVNTMAAAITHFIHDIGPERIYPGDVYVTNDPWKGTGHLHDI
;
A
#
# COMPACT_ATOMS: atom_id res chain seq x y z
N MET A 1 19.93 -24.63 9.02
CA MET A 1 19.34 -23.45 8.38
C MET A 1 19.66 -23.54 6.91
N ASP A 2 18.63 -23.68 6.07
CA ASP A 2 18.78 -23.86 4.63
C ASP A 2 19.16 -22.52 3.96
N ARG A 3 19.95 -22.54 2.88
CA ARG A 3 20.34 -21.32 2.15
C ARG A 3 19.10 -20.58 1.62
N SER A 4 18.06 -21.33 1.23
CA SER A 4 16.79 -20.74 0.79
C SER A 4 16.07 -19.97 1.91
N GLU A 5 16.14 -20.48 3.14
CA GLU A 5 15.51 -19.88 4.31
C GLU A 5 16.11 -18.50 4.61
N LEU A 6 17.45 -18.39 4.59
CA LEU A 6 18.17 -17.13 4.75
C LEU A 6 17.83 -16.12 3.65
N HIS A 7 17.79 -16.56 2.39
CA HIS A 7 17.42 -15.68 1.27
C HIS A 7 15.99 -15.13 1.42
N ASN A 8 15.04 -15.98 1.79
CA ASN A 8 13.65 -15.55 2.02
C ASN A 8 13.55 -14.55 3.16
N GLN A 9 14.29 -14.77 4.25
CA GLN A 9 14.32 -13.84 5.38
C GLN A 9 14.92 -12.47 4.99
N VAL A 10 15.99 -12.45 4.19
CA VAL A 10 16.57 -11.20 3.67
C VAL A 10 15.58 -10.47 2.78
N MET A 11 14.88 -11.19 1.90
CA MET A 11 13.86 -10.59 1.03
C MET A 11 12.67 -10.03 1.82
N TRP A 12 12.20 -10.77 2.82
CA TRP A 12 11.13 -10.33 3.71
C TRP A 12 11.50 -9.04 4.44
N ASN A 13 12.68 -9.00 5.07
CA ASN A 13 13.15 -7.81 5.79
C ASN A 13 13.27 -6.59 4.87
N ARG A 14 13.68 -6.79 3.60
CA ARG A 14 13.74 -5.70 2.61
C ARG A 14 12.36 -5.18 2.25
N LEU A 15 11.39 -6.06 2.00
CA LEU A 15 10.02 -5.65 1.67
C LEU A 15 9.38 -4.84 2.80
N VAL A 16 9.53 -5.32 4.04
CA VAL A 16 9.07 -4.59 5.24
C VAL A 16 9.77 -3.24 5.36
N SER A 17 11.09 -3.18 5.15
CA SER A 17 11.84 -1.92 5.23
C SER A 17 11.36 -0.89 4.20
N VAL A 18 11.02 -1.33 2.97
CA VAL A 18 10.51 -0.44 1.91
C VAL A 18 9.19 0.20 2.29
N VAL A 19 8.20 -0.60 2.75
CA VAL A 19 6.88 -0.07 3.11
C VAL A 19 6.94 0.85 4.33
N GLU A 20 7.80 0.53 5.31
CA GLU A 20 8.05 1.42 6.47
C GLU A 20 8.67 2.76 6.05
N GLU A 21 9.65 2.74 5.14
CA GLU A 21 10.26 3.96 4.61
C GLU A 21 9.26 4.81 3.82
N GLN A 22 8.38 4.18 3.04
CA GLN A 22 7.28 4.85 2.34
C GLN A 22 6.36 5.57 3.34
N ALA A 23 5.89 4.85 4.37
CA ALA A 23 5.04 5.41 5.41
C ALA A 23 5.70 6.58 6.15
N LEU A 24 6.95 6.40 6.59
CA LEU A 24 7.73 7.45 7.28
C LEU A 24 7.94 8.69 6.40
N THR A 25 8.14 8.49 5.10
CA THR A 25 8.28 9.59 4.14
C THR A 25 6.97 10.36 4.01
N LEU A 26 5.83 9.67 3.90
CA LEU A 26 4.50 10.31 3.89
C LEU A 26 4.25 11.11 5.18
N VAL A 27 4.51 10.54 6.36
CA VAL A 27 4.39 11.25 7.65
C VAL A 27 5.24 12.53 7.67
N ARG A 28 6.51 12.46 7.24
CA ARG A 28 7.45 13.60 7.30
C ARG A 28 7.13 14.71 6.30
N THR A 29 6.46 14.39 5.21
CA THR A 29 6.11 15.34 4.15
C THR A 29 4.67 15.85 4.27
N ALA A 30 3.86 15.23 5.12
CA ALA A 30 2.48 15.61 5.31
C ALA A 30 2.33 16.98 6.01
N PHE A 31 1.46 17.81 5.44
CA PHE A 31 1.03 19.06 6.06
C PHE A 31 -0.10 18.85 7.09
N SER A 32 -0.93 17.81 6.90
CA SER A 32 -2.07 17.50 7.77
C SER A 32 -1.62 16.85 9.08
N THR A 33 -2.19 17.29 10.20
CA THR A 33 -1.96 16.66 11.51
C THR A 33 -2.52 15.24 11.57
N SER A 34 -3.61 14.92 10.84
CA SER A 34 -4.15 13.55 10.79
C SER A 34 -3.11 12.55 10.28
N VAL A 35 -2.37 12.92 9.24
CA VAL A 35 -1.32 12.05 8.68
C VAL A 35 -0.02 12.18 9.49
N ARG A 36 0.41 13.41 9.80
CA ARG A 36 1.70 13.69 10.45
C ARG A 36 1.77 13.24 11.90
N GLU A 37 0.69 13.41 12.65
CA GLU A 37 0.65 13.19 14.10
C GLU A 37 -0.18 11.97 14.47
N ALA A 38 -1.33 11.76 13.81
CA ALA A 38 -2.20 10.60 14.09
C ALA A 38 -1.85 9.36 13.25
N GLY A 39 -0.99 9.48 12.23
CA GLY A 39 -0.53 8.35 11.41
C GLY A 39 -1.61 7.75 10.51
N ASP A 40 -2.63 8.53 10.14
CA ASP A 40 -3.75 8.03 9.33
C ASP A 40 -3.37 7.90 7.85
N LEU A 41 -2.60 6.86 7.54
CA LEU A 41 -2.13 6.51 6.20
C LEU A 41 -1.87 5.01 6.10
N SER A 42 -1.84 4.46 4.91
CA SER A 42 -1.37 3.08 4.67
C SER A 42 -0.35 3.05 3.55
N ALA A 43 0.57 2.08 3.60
CA ALA A 43 1.53 1.81 2.54
C ALA A 43 1.67 0.30 2.37
N GLY A 44 1.69 -0.17 1.12
CA GLY A 44 1.74 -1.59 0.82
C GLY A 44 2.41 -1.90 -0.52
N VAL A 45 2.97 -3.10 -0.61
CA VAL A 45 3.53 -3.69 -1.83
C VAL A 45 2.66 -4.85 -2.26
N PHE A 46 2.35 -4.91 -3.55
CA PHE A 46 1.42 -5.88 -4.14
C PHE A 46 2.10 -6.72 -5.22
N ASP A 47 1.64 -7.96 -5.41
CA ASP A 47 2.00 -8.76 -6.57
C ASP A 47 1.21 -8.35 -7.82
N ARG A 48 1.51 -9.00 -8.95
CA ARG A 48 0.87 -8.70 -10.25
C ARG A 48 -0.61 -9.08 -10.31
N ASP A 49 -1.08 -9.90 -9.39
CA ASP A 49 -2.49 -10.29 -9.27
C ASP A 49 -3.23 -9.41 -8.25
N GLY A 50 -2.57 -8.37 -7.71
CA GLY A 50 -3.14 -7.45 -6.74
C GLY A 50 -3.15 -7.95 -5.30
N ARG A 51 -2.42 -9.03 -4.97
CA ARG A 51 -2.32 -9.51 -3.58
C ARG A 51 -1.29 -8.72 -2.80
N MET A 52 -1.66 -8.25 -1.62
CA MET A 52 -0.73 -7.52 -0.74
C MET A 52 0.33 -8.47 -0.17
N ILE A 53 1.60 -8.16 -0.42
CA ILE A 53 2.76 -8.96 0.00
C ILE A 53 3.37 -8.40 1.28
N ALA A 54 3.41 -7.08 1.43
CA ALA A 54 3.93 -6.39 2.60
C ALA A 54 3.15 -5.09 2.83
N GLN A 55 3.11 -4.64 4.08
CA GLN A 55 2.46 -3.40 4.49
C GLN A 55 3.23 -2.75 5.64
N ALA A 56 3.12 -1.43 5.77
CA ALA A 56 3.65 -0.70 6.92
C ALA A 56 2.80 -0.95 8.17
N VAL A 57 3.45 -0.99 9.34
CA VAL A 57 2.80 -1.21 10.63
C VAL A 57 1.97 0.01 11.08
N THR A 58 2.31 1.20 10.58
CA THR A 58 1.62 2.46 10.95
C THR A 58 0.19 2.57 10.43
N GLY A 59 -0.26 1.65 9.57
CA GLY A 59 -1.60 1.71 8.97
C GLY A 59 -2.73 1.37 9.91
N THR A 60 -3.79 2.18 9.90
CA THR A 60 -5.04 1.87 10.60
C THR A 60 -5.72 0.67 9.91
N PRO A 61 -6.20 -0.35 10.64
CA PRO A 61 -6.72 -1.58 10.04
C PRO A 61 -7.86 -1.37 9.01
N GLY A 62 -8.66 -0.32 9.19
CA GLY A 62 -9.70 0.06 8.23
C GLY A 62 -9.11 0.46 6.89
N HIS A 63 -8.13 1.36 6.91
CA HIS A 63 -7.52 1.94 5.71
C HIS A 63 -6.65 0.92 4.95
N VAL A 64 -5.95 0.05 5.68
CA VAL A 64 -5.16 -1.05 5.09
C VAL A 64 -6.03 -1.98 4.24
N ASN A 65 -7.18 -2.40 4.77
CA ASN A 65 -8.03 -3.37 4.10
C ASN A 65 -8.70 -2.77 2.86
N THR A 66 -9.11 -1.50 2.93
CA THR A 66 -9.68 -0.80 1.77
C THR A 66 -8.63 -0.55 0.69
N MET A 67 -7.40 -0.18 1.06
CA MET A 67 -6.27 -0.07 0.12
C MET A 67 -6.02 -1.40 -0.61
N ALA A 68 -6.02 -2.53 0.11
CA ALA A 68 -5.82 -3.83 -0.52
C ALA A 68 -6.93 -4.21 -1.51
N ALA A 69 -8.19 -3.88 -1.20
CA ALA A 69 -9.30 -4.08 -2.11
C ALA A 69 -9.21 -3.16 -3.35
N ALA A 70 -8.83 -1.89 -3.16
CA ALA A 70 -8.73 -0.89 -4.22
C ALA A 70 -7.83 -1.32 -5.37
N ILE A 71 -6.69 -1.94 -5.07
CA ILE A 71 -5.75 -2.44 -6.09
C ILE A 71 -6.41 -3.48 -7.01
N THR A 72 -7.19 -4.40 -6.44
CA THR A 72 -7.91 -5.40 -7.23
C THR A 72 -8.95 -4.74 -8.14
N HIS A 73 -9.63 -3.70 -7.65
CA HIS A 73 -10.58 -2.92 -8.46
C HIS A 73 -9.89 -2.15 -9.59
N PHE A 74 -8.74 -1.53 -9.34
CA PHE A 74 -7.95 -0.90 -10.41
C PHE A 74 -7.59 -1.88 -11.51
N ILE A 75 -7.04 -3.04 -11.15
CA ILE A 75 -6.63 -4.07 -12.13
C ILE A 75 -7.83 -4.53 -12.96
N HIS A 76 -8.97 -4.78 -12.30
CA HIS A 76 -10.20 -5.19 -12.96
C HIS A 76 -10.76 -4.12 -13.91
N ASP A 77 -10.84 -2.87 -13.45
CA ASP A 77 -11.50 -1.80 -14.19
C ASP A 77 -10.64 -1.25 -15.34
N ILE A 78 -9.31 -1.21 -15.16
CA ILE A 78 -8.36 -0.72 -16.17
C ILE A 78 -8.04 -1.82 -17.18
N GLY A 79 -7.90 -3.07 -16.73
CA GLY A 79 -7.36 -4.19 -17.49
C GLY A 79 -5.83 -4.28 -17.34
N PRO A 80 -5.26 -5.45 -16.96
CA PRO A 80 -3.83 -5.59 -16.67
C PRO A 80 -2.92 -5.28 -17.87
N GLU A 81 -3.42 -5.46 -19.10
CA GLU A 81 -2.72 -5.13 -20.35
C GLU A 81 -2.64 -3.62 -20.65
N ARG A 82 -3.34 -2.82 -19.85
CA ARG A 82 -3.43 -1.35 -19.97
C ARG A 82 -2.76 -0.62 -18.81
N ILE A 83 -2.00 -1.35 -17.98
CA ILE A 83 -1.17 -0.80 -16.90
C ILE A 83 0.28 -0.74 -17.36
N TYR A 84 0.85 0.47 -17.43
CA TYR A 84 2.18 0.68 -17.99
C TYR A 84 3.18 1.22 -16.96
N PRO A 85 4.49 0.94 -17.13
CA PRO A 85 5.51 1.52 -16.27
C PRO A 85 5.45 3.06 -16.25
N GLY A 86 5.35 3.63 -15.06
CA GLY A 86 5.27 5.09 -14.85
C GLY A 86 3.86 5.64 -14.61
N ASP A 87 2.82 4.82 -14.81
CA ASP A 87 1.45 5.21 -14.48
C ASP A 87 1.25 5.38 -12.96
N VAL A 88 0.39 6.35 -12.61
CA VAL A 88 -0.06 6.58 -11.22
C VAL A 88 -1.59 6.61 -11.23
N TYR A 89 -2.21 5.75 -10.43
CA TYR A 89 -3.67 5.68 -10.29
C TYR A 89 -4.09 6.17 -8.92
N VAL A 90 -5.21 6.88 -8.88
CA VAL A 90 -5.77 7.50 -7.68
C VAL A 90 -7.27 7.31 -7.68
N THR A 91 -7.85 7.00 -6.52
CA THR A 91 -9.30 6.85 -6.38
C THR A 91 -9.73 7.31 -5.00
N ASN A 92 -10.95 7.86 -4.92
CA ASN A 92 -11.67 8.04 -3.66
C ASN A 92 -13.08 7.43 -3.77
N ASP A 93 -13.24 6.43 -4.64
CA ASP A 93 -14.53 5.79 -4.86
C ASP A 93 -14.99 5.10 -3.56
N PRO A 94 -16.12 5.53 -2.96
CA PRO A 94 -16.58 5.05 -1.67
C PRO A 94 -17.02 3.59 -1.67
N TRP A 95 -17.17 2.97 -2.85
CA TRP A 95 -17.56 1.57 -3.00
C TRP A 95 -16.37 0.67 -3.31
N LYS A 96 -15.24 1.23 -3.76
CA LYS A 96 -14.11 0.46 -4.28
C LYS A 96 -12.79 0.67 -3.54
N GLY A 97 -12.60 1.80 -2.86
CA GLY A 97 -11.27 2.10 -2.30
C GLY A 97 -11.25 2.85 -0.98
N THR A 98 -12.32 3.56 -0.61
CA THR A 98 -12.31 4.36 0.61
C THR A 98 -13.47 4.02 1.56
N GLY A 99 -13.20 4.09 2.88
CA GLY A 99 -14.24 4.02 3.91
C GLY A 99 -15.07 5.31 4.00
N HIS A 100 -14.52 6.44 3.54
CA HIS A 100 -15.22 7.73 3.47
C HIS A 100 -14.51 8.72 2.53
N LEU A 101 -15.26 9.71 2.03
CA LEU A 101 -14.78 10.68 1.02
C LEU A 101 -13.41 11.34 1.28
N HIS A 102 -12.98 11.42 2.54
CA HIS A 102 -11.72 12.05 2.92
C HIS A 102 -10.47 11.18 2.71
N ASP A 103 -10.58 9.86 2.52
CA ASP A 103 -9.41 9.01 2.21
C ASP A 103 -9.20 8.91 0.71
N ILE A 104 -7.95 9.12 0.30
CA ILE A 104 -7.45 9.12 -1.08
C ILE A 104 -6.13 8.36 -1.12
#